data_AF-A0A376YD84-F1
#
_entry.id   AF-A0A376YD84-F1
#
_cell.length_a   1.000
_cell.length_b   1.000
_cell.length_c   1.000
_cell.angle_alpha   90.00
_cell.angle_beta   90.00
_cell.angle_gamma   90.00
#
_symmetry.space_group_name_H-M   'P 1'
#
loop_
_entity.id
_entity.type
_entity.pdbx_description
1 polymer ?
#
loop_
_entity_poly.entity_id
_entity_poly.type
_entity_poly.pdbx_seq_one_letter_code
_entity_poly.pdbx_strand_id
1 'polypeptide(L)' 'MVAIGDSGNDAEMLKMARYSFAMGNAAENIKQIARYATDDNNHEGALNVIQAVLDNTSPFNS' A
#
# COMPACT_ATOMS: atom_id res chain seq x y z
N MET A 1 1.37 -9.34 -7.40
CA MET A 1 0.19 -8.97 -6.60
C MET A 1 0.49 -7.70 -5.83
N VAL A 2 -0.44 -6.76 -5.90
CA VAL A 2 -0.43 -5.51 -5.13
C VAL A 2 -1.52 -5.62 -4.06
N ALA A 3 -1.22 -5.21 -2.84
CA ALA A 3 -2.18 -5.13 -1.74
C ALA A 3 -2.07 -3.76 -1.07
N ILE A 4 -3.21 -3.17 -0.74
CA ILE A 4 -3.32 -1.85 -0.11
C ILE A 4 -4.24 -2.02 1.09
N GLY A 5 -3.84 -1.51 2.26
CA GLY A 5 -4.63 -1.65 3.48
C GLY A 5 -4.28 -0.60 4.53
N ASP A 6 -5.11 -0.49 5.56
CA ASP A 6 -4.96 0.49 6.63
C ASP A 6 -5.21 -0.07 8.03
N SER A 7 -5.85 -1.24 8.11
CA SER A 7 -6.43 -1.78 9.32
C SER A 7 -5.94 -3.18 9.66
N GLY A 8 -6.17 -3.61 10.91
CA GLY A 8 -5.69 -4.90 11.46
C GLY A 8 -6.05 -6.13 10.63
N ASN A 9 -7.23 -6.13 10.00
CA ASN A 9 -7.70 -7.22 9.13
C ASN A 9 -6.89 -7.34 7.82
N ASP A 10 -6.14 -6.30 7.42
CA ASP A 10 -5.33 -6.31 6.20
C ASP A 10 -3.93 -6.90 6.44
N ALA A 11 -3.56 -7.13 7.71
CA ALA A 11 -2.21 -7.54 8.11
C ALA A 11 -1.71 -8.79 7.39
N GLU A 12 -2.52 -9.84 7.28
CA GLU A 12 -2.11 -11.07 6.58
C GLU A 12 -1.96 -10.84 5.07
N MET A 13 -2.90 -10.11 4.47
CA MET A 13 -2.84 -9.75 3.05
C MET A 13 -1.56 -8.96 2.72
N LEU A 14 -1.22 -7.98 3.55
CA LEU A 14 -0.04 -7.13 3.37
C LEU A 14 1.28 -7.89 3.58
N LYS A 15 1.31 -8.91 4.44
CA LYS A 15 2.50 -9.79 4.60
C LYS A 15 2.72 -10.68 3.37
N MET A 16 1.66 -11.13 2.72
CA MET A 16 1.74 -12.04 1.58
C MET A 16 2.08 -11.33 0.27
N ALA A 17 1.64 -10.09 0.08
CA ALA A 17 1.87 -9.37 -1.17
C ALA A 17 3.32 -8.88 -1.30
N ARG A 18 3.91 -9.09 -2.49
CA ARG A 18 5.24 -8.54 -2.83
C ARG A 18 5.23 -7.01 -2.81
N TYR A 19 4.15 -6.41 -3.29
CA TYR A 19 3.92 -4.97 -3.31
C TYR A 19 2.79 -4.64 -2.33
N SER A 20 3.14 -4.49 -1.05
CA SER A 20 2.20 -4.15 0.01
C SER A 20 2.34 -2.69 0.41
N PHE A 21 1.22 -1.97 0.43
CA PHE A 21 1.14 -0.54 0.74
C PHE A 21 0.25 -0.30 1.96
N ALA A 22 0.78 0.41 2.94
CA ALA A 22 -0.02 0.96 4.04
C ALA A 22 -0.48 2.38 3.68
N MET A 23 -1.75 2.67 3.91
CA MET A 23 -2.30 4.03 3.75
C MET A 23 -1.70 5.01 4.76
N GLY A 24 -1.73 6.31 4.45
CA GLY A 24 -1.22 7.36 5.34
C GLY A 24 -1.90 7.40 6.71
N ASN A 25 -3.20 7.07 6.75
CA ASN A 25 -4.03 6.96 7.95
C ASN A 25 -3.94 5.58 8.64
N ALA A 26 -3.13 4.65 8.13
CA ALA A 26 -3.01 3.31 8.68
C ALA A 26 -2.40 3.32 10.09
N ALA A 27 -2.81 2.35 10.91
CA ALA A 27 -2.21 2.13 12.22
C ALA A 27 -0.71 1.79 12.12
N GLU A 28 0.09 2.14 13.13
CA GLU A 28 1.56 1.92 13.07
C GLU A 28 1.95 0.46 12.85
N ASN A 29 1.20 -0.48 13.45
CA ASN A 29 1.43 -1.91 13.24
C ASN A 29 1.22 -2.33 11.77
N ILE A 30 0.33 -1.66 11.03
CA ILE A 30 0.10 -1.90 9.61
C ILE A 30 1.21 -1.29 8.76
N LYS A 31 1.64 -0.07 9.10
CA LYS A 31 2.78 0.59 8.44
C LYS A 31 4.08 -0.21 8.56
N GLN A 32 4.28 -0.89 9.70
CA GLN A 32 5.44 -1.77 9.90
C GLN A 32 5.36 -3.09 9.12
N ILE A 33 4.15 -3.54 8.77
CA ILE A 33 3.92 -4.77 8.01
C ILE A 33 4.08 -4.53 6.51
N ALA A 34 3.58 -3.39 6.01
CA ALA A 34 3.66 -3.04 4.60
C ALA A 34 5.11 -2.70 4.20
N ARG A 35 5.46 -3.01 2.95
CA ARG A 35 6.80 -2.71 2.39
C ARG A 35 6.91 -1.27 1.90
N TYR A 36 5.78 -0.68 1.55
CA TYR A 36 5.66 0.66 1.00
C TYR A 36 4.54 1.40 1.73
N ALA A 37 4.55 2.73 1.61
CA ALA A 37 3.49 3.58 2.09
C ALA A 37 2.88 4.35 0.93
N THR A 38 1.62 4.74 1.09
CA THR A 38 0.93 5.67 0.19
C THR A 38 0.19 6.73 1.01
N ASP A 39 -0.44 7.67 0.33
CA ASP A 39 -1.22 8.72 0.98
C ASP A 39 -2.44 8.15 1.73
N ASP A 40 -3.13 9.00 2.48
CA ASP A 40 -4.34 8.58 3.18
C ASP A 40 -5.55 8.44 2.24
N ASN A 41 -6.66 7.97 2.81
CA ASN A 41 -7.91 7.77 2.08
C ASN A 41 -8.56 9.07 1.58
N ASN A 42 -8.27 10.22 2.20
CA ASN A 42 -8.78 11.53 1.78
C ASN A 42 -7.94 12.17 0.68
N HIS A 43 -6.72 11.66 0.46
CA HIS A 43 -5.78 12.09 -0.57
C HIS A 43 -5.56 11.00 -1.64
N GLU A 44 -6.58 10.16 -1.86
CA GLU A 44 -6.60 9.19 -2.97
C GLU A 44 -5.46 8.16 -2.96
N GLY A 45 -4.92 7.80 -1.78
CA GLY A 45 -3.74 6.92 -1.68
C GLY A 45 -3.87 5.60 -2.44
N ALA A 46 -5.05 4.98 -2.43
CA ALA A 46 -5.28 3.76 -3.22
C ALA A 46 -5.19 4.01 -4.74
N LEU A 47 -5.71 5.15 -5.22
CA LEU A 47 -5.62 5.53 -6.63
C LEU A 47 -4.18 5.87 -7.02
N ASN A 48 -3.41 6.51 -6.13
CA ASN A 48 -1.99 6.81 -6.38
C ASN A 48 -1.17 5.52 -6.60
N VAL A 49 -1.46 4.46 -5.84
CA VAL A 49 -0.82 3.15 -6.04
C VAL A 49 -1.23 2.53 -7.38
N ILE A 50 -2.52 2.58 -7.73
CA ILE A 50 -3.01 2.07 -9.02
C ILE A 50 -2.37 2.83 -10.18
N GLN A 51 -2.29 4.16 -10.08
CA GLN A 51 -1.65 5.02 -11.07
C GLN A 51 -0.17 4.68 -11.24
N ALA A 52 0.55 4.45 -10.12
CA ALA A 52 1.94 4.05 -10.18
C ALA A 52 2.16 2.69 -10.89
N VAL A 53 1.21 1.75 -10.76
CA VAL A 53 1.22 0.50 -11.53
C VAL A 53 1.01 0.76 -13.02
N LEU A 54 0.05 1.63 -13.37
CA LEU A 54 -0.26 1.95 -14.78
C LEU A 54 0.89 2.70 -15.46
N ASP A 55 1.50 3.66 -14.77
CA ASP A 55 2.62 4.46 -15.28
C ASP A 55 3.95 3.71 -15.20
N ASN A 56 3.95 2.50 -14.62
CA ASN A 56 5.12 1.69 -14.37
C ASN A 56 6.22 2.51 -13.67
N THR A 57 5.84 3.23 -12.61
CA THR A 57 6.75 4.01 -11.75
C THR A 57 7.17 3.19 -10.54
N SER A 58 8.22 3.63 -9.83
CA SER A 58 8.72 2.91 -8.65
C SER A 58 7.61 2.71 -7.61
N PRO A 59 7.45 1.51 -7.02
CA PRO A 59 8.36 0.35 -7.07
C PRO A 59 8.08 -0.67 -8.20
N PHE A 60 7.23 -0.36 -9.18
CA PHE A 60 6.83 -1.28 -10.26
C PHE A 60 7.79 -1.29 -11.45
N ASN A 61 8.65 -0.28 -11.57
CA ASN A 61 9.60 -0.08 -12.66
C ASN A 61 10.87 -0.96 -12.62
N SER A 62 10.81 -2.13 -11.97
CA SER A 62 11.94 -3.05 -11.80
C SER A 62 12.10 -4.08 -12.92
#